data_AF-A0ABD1Z546-F1
#
_entry.id   AF-A0ABD1Z546-F1
#
_cell.length_a   1.000
_cell.length_b   1.000
_cell.length_c   1.000
_cell.angle_alpha   90.00
_cell.angle_beta   90.00
_cell.angle_gamma   90.00
#
_symmetry.space_group_name_H-M   'P 1'
#
loop_
_entity.id
_entity.type
_entity.pdbx_description
1 polymer ?
#
loop_
_entity_poly.entity_id
_entity_poly.type
_entity_poly.pdbx_seq_one_letter_code
_entity_poly.pdbx_strand_id
1 'polypeptide(L)'
;MATSSWTELTNAQRREDCKYYAEGEGITGKAFSNWATKKFGIKVNTMMISRILRKKEKYLIADLAPQEKRARKLECEDVEKLLYVWFSSMQERNVTLTDALVTNKAKGFYNLVI
;
A
#
# COMPACT_ATOMS: atom_id res chain seq x y z
N MET A 1 -24.46 13.22 10.08
CA MET A 1 -24.30 11.78 9.80
C MET A 1 -22.92 11.57 9.20
N ALA A 2 -21.96 11.06 9.98
CA ALA A 2 -20.60 10.85 9.48
C ALA A 2 -20.58 9.57 8.62
N THR A 3 -20.53 9.75 7.30
CA THR A 3 -20.26 8.67 6.35
C THR A 3 -18.93 8.04 6.75
N SER A 4 -18.95 6.76 7.13
CA SER A 4 -17.76 5.99 7.46
C SER A 4 -16.90 5.80 6.22
N SER A 5 -16.13 6.83 5.89
CA SER A 5 -14.96 6.73 5.05
C SER A 5 -14.01 5.76 5.75
N TRP A 6 -13.86 4.56 5.20
CA TRP A 6 -12.88 3.60 5.68
C TRP A 6 -11.49 4.19 5.42
N THR A 7 -10.89 4.82 6.42
CA THR A 7 -9.51 5.27 6.30
C THR A 7 -8.62 4.03 6.33
N GLU A 8 -8.16 3.60 5.16
CA GLU A 8 -7.25 2.46 5.04
C GLU A 8 -5.95 2.73 5.82
N LEU A 9 -5.54 1.76 6.66
CA LEU A 9 -4.27 1.79 7.37
C LEU A 9 -3.11 1.79 6.37
N THR A 10 -2.01 2.49 6.66
CA THR A 10 -0.78 2.40 5.87
C THR A 10 -0.04 1.09 6.13
N ASN A 11 0.89 0.71 5.25
CA ASN A 11 1.75 -0.46 5.48
C ASN A 11 2.55 -0.35 6.79
N ALA A 12 3.00 0.86 7.17
CA ALA A 12 3.66 1.09 8.45
C ALA A 12 2.74 0.76 9.64
N GLN A 13 1.48 1.23 9.60
CA GLN A 13 0.51 0.97 10.67
C GLN A 13 0.15 -0.51 10.76
N ARG A 14 -0.02 -1.19 9.62
CA ARG A 14 -0.24 -2.65 9.58
C ARG A 14 0.94 -3.44 10.15
N ARG A 15 2.15 -2.96 9.92
CA ARG A 15 3.37 -3.57 10.49
C ARG A 15 3.42 -3.36 12.00
N GLU A 16 3.05 -2.18 12.49
CA GLU A 16 2.90 -1.93 13.94
C GLU A 16 1.84 -2.83 14.58
N ASP A 17 0.68 -3.01 13.95
CA ASP A 17 -0.33 -3.96 14.40
C ASP A 17 0.26 -5.39 14.52
N CYS A 18 1.00 -5.85 13.49
CA CYS A 18 1.58 -7.18 13.51
C CYS A 18 2.66 -7.35 14.59
N LYS A 19 3.45 -6.30 14.88
CA LYS A 19 4.43 -6.30 15.97
C LYS A 19 3.74 -6.33 17.33
N TYR A 20 2.74 -5.47 17.55
CA TYR A 20 1.97 -5.42 18.78
C TYR A 20 1.27 -6.76 19.08
N TYR A 21 0.78 -7.45 18.04
CA TYR A 21 0.23 -8.79 18.18
C TYR A 21 1.29 -9.85 18.55
N ALA A 22 2.50 -9.75 17.99
CA ALA A 22 3.58 -10.70 18.27
C ALA A 22 4.13 -10.55 19.70
N GLU A 23 4.10 -9.33 20.25
CA GLU A 23 4.57 -9.01 21.60
C GLU A 23 3.48 -9.22 22.68
N GLY A 24 2.20 -9.18 22.30
CA GLY A 24 1.07 -9.27 23.21
C GLY A 24 0.47 -10.67 23.31
N GLU A 25 0.88 -11.47 24.29
CA GLU A 25 0.18 -12.72 24.59
C GLU A 25 -1.24 -12.45 25.11
N GLY A 26 -2.25 -13.05 24.46
CA GLY A 26 -3.62 -13.11 24.98
C GLY A 26 -4.48 -11.84 24.82
N ILE A 27 -4.08 -10.86 24.00
CA ILE A 27 -4.87 -9.64 23.79
C ILE A 27 -6.19 -9.98 23.06
N THR A 28 -7.33 -9.63 23.69
CA THR A 28 -8.65 -9.79 23.04
C THR A 28 -8.79 -8.87 21.84
N GLY A 29 -9.52 -9.30 20.80
CA GLY A 29 -9.69 -8.50 19.57
C GLY A 29 -10.29 -7.10 19.80
N LYS A 30 -11.12 -6.92 20.84
CA LYS A 30 -11.68 -5.62 21.22
C LYS A 30 -10.64 -4.71 21.87
N ALA A 31 -9.82 -5.26 22.77
CA ALA A 31 -8.72 -4.51 23.39
C ALA A 31 -7.70 -4.06 22.33
N PHE A 32 -7.38 -4.95 21.38
CA PHE A 32 -6.54 -4.62 20.24
C PHE A 32 -7.13 -3.47 19.41
N SER A 33 -8.38 -3.60 18.99
CA SER A 33 -9.07 -2.58 18.17
C SER A 33 -9.10 -1.21 18.84
N ASN A 34 -9.29 -1.16 20.17
CA ASN A 34 -9.23 0.07 20.95
C ASN A 34 -7.82 0.65 20.99
N TRP A 35 -6.80 -0.19 21.21
CA TRP A 35 -5.40 0.23 21.18
C TRP A 35 -5.02 0.83 19.82
N ALA A 36 -5.33 0.14 18.72
CA ALA A 36 -5.02 0.59 17.37
C ALA A 36 -5.74 1.90 17.03
N THR A 37 -7.02 2.02 17.44
CA THR A 37 -7.79 3.26 17.25
C THR A 37 -7.17 4.44 17.99
N LYS A 38 -6.75 4.23 19.25
CA LYS A 38 -6.08 5.25 20.06
C LYS A 38 -4.70 5.60 19.50
N LYS A 39 -3.95 4.60 19.04
CA LYS A 39 -2.58 4.74 18.52
C LYS A 39 -2.54 5.54 17.21
N PHE A 40 -3.46 5.25 16.29
CA PHE A 40 -3.44 5.83 14.93
C PHE A 40 -4.42 6.99 14.72
N GLY A 41 -5.31 7.26 15.68
CA GLY A 41 -6.34 8.29 15.55
C GLY A 41 -7.38 8.00 14.47
N ILE A 42 -7.45 6.76 13.98
CA ILE A 42 -8.45 6.31 13.00
C ILE A 42 -9.27 5.16 13.57
N LYS A 43 -10.53 5.05 13.20
CA LYS A 43 -11.41 3.97 13.69
C LYS A 43 -10.97 2.63 13.10
N VAL A 44 -10.34 1.79 13.90
CA VAL A 44 -9.93 0.42 13.54
C VAL A 44 -10.86 -0.57 14.22
N ASN A 45 -11.52 -1.45 13.46
CA ASN A 45 -12.39 -2.48 14.03
C ASN A 45 -11.70 -3.85 14.09
N THR A 46 -12.29 -4.78 14.83
CA THR A 46 -11.75 -6.14 15.02
C THR A 46 -11.58 -6.90 13.70
N MET A 47 -12.48 -6.72 12.73
CA MET A 47 -12.41 -7.38 11.42
C MET A 47 -11.19 -6.92 10.60
N MET A 48 -10.86 -5.63 10.65
CA MET A 48 -9.66 -5.08 10.01
C MET A 48 -8.40 -5.70 10.61
N ILE A 49 -8.32 -5.76 11.94
CA ILE A 49 -7.22 -6.42 12.64
C ILE A 49 -7.10 -7.88 12.21
N SER A 50 -8.19 -8.66 12.23
CA SER A 50 -8.17 -10.06 11.79
C SER A 50 -7.67 -10.23 10.34
N ARG A 51 -8.06 -9.33 9.43
CA ARG A 51 -7.59 -9.35 8.03
C ARG A 51 -6.09 -9.02 7.91
N ILE A 52 -5.59 -8.09 8.72
CA ILE A 52 -4.17 -7.71 8.76
C ILE A 52 -3.34 -8.87 9.30
N LEU A 53 -3.76 -9.47 10.42
CA LEU A 53 -3.04 -10.56 11.07
C LEU A 53 -2.99 -11.83 10.20
N ARG A 54 -4.02 -12.11 9.38
CA ARG A 54 -3.96 -13.20 8.38
C ARG A 54 -2.85 -13.01 7.34
N LYS A 55 -2.42 -11.77 7.12
CA LYS A 55 -1.33 -11.40 6.20
C LYS A 55 -0.09 -10.90 6.97
N LYS A 56 0.07 -11.29 8.24
CA LYS A 56 1.13 -10.77 9.12
C LYS A 56 2.53 -10.93 8.53
N GLU A 57 2.82 -12.08 7.93
CA GLU A 57 4.13 -12.39 7.33
C GLU A 57 4.48 -11.39 6.23
N LYS A 58 3.50 -11.03 5.38
CA LYS A 58 3.68 -10.00 4.35
C LYS A 58 4.13 -8.67 4.97
N TYR A 59 3.49 -8.21 6.04
CA TYR A 59 3.80 -6.91 6.64
C TYR A 59 5.06 -6.91 7.50
N LEU A 60 5.49 -8.06 7.99
CA LEU A 60 6.71 -8.20 8.79
C LEU A 60 7.96 -8.37 7.92
N ILE A 61 7.85 -9.05 6.77
CA ILE A 61 8.98 -9.46 5.93
C ILE A 61 9.18 -8.55 4.72
N ALA A 62 8.10 -8.10 4.06
CA ALA A 62 8.23 -7.40 2.78
C ALA A 62 8.67 -5.93 2.95
N ASP A 63 9.54 -5.48 2.03
CA ASP A 63 9.94 -4.09 1.89
C ASP A 63 8.82 -3.28 1.20
N LEU A 64 7.76 -3.00 1.96
CA LEU A 64 6.60 -2.26 1.48
C LEU A 64 6.78 -0.76 1.74
N ALA A 65 6.38 0.06 0.77
CA ALA A 65 6.34 1.51 0.93
C ALA A 65 5.53 1.90 2.18
N PRO A 66 6.14 2.55 3.20
CA PRO A 66 5.53 2.74 4.52
C PRO A 66 4.20 3.49 4.52
N GLN A 67 4.06 4.48 3.62
CA GLN A 67 2.90 5.37 3.53
C GLN A 67 1.80 4.84 2.61
N GLU A 68 2.04 3.75 1.89
CA GLU A 68 1.08 3.22 0.95
C GLU A 68 -0.09 2.54 1.69
N LYS A 69 -1.31 3.01 1.39
CA LYS A 69 -2.56 2.48 1.99
C LYS A 69 -3.08 1.28 1.21
N ARG A 70 -3.09 1.32 -0.10
CA ARG A 70 -3.40 0.17 -0.95
C ARG A 70 -2.60 0.29 -2.23
N ALA A 71 -1.88 -0.78 -2.58
CA ALA A 71 -1.28 -0.88 -3.88
C ALA A 71 -2.37 -0.73 -4.93
N ARG A 72 -2.20 0.25 -5.82
CA ARG A 72 -3.08 0.44 -6.97
C ARG A 72 -3.11 -0.88 -7.74
N LYS A 73 -4.31 -1.34 -8.12
CA LYS A 73 -4.42 -2.45 -9.07
C LYS A 73 -3.91 -1.92 -10.41
N LEU A 74 -2.85 -2.54 -10.93
CA LEU A 74 -2.34 -2.23 -12.26
C LEU A 74 -3.32 -2.81 -13.28
N GLU A 75 -3.75 -1.99 -14.25
CA GLU A 75 -4.66 -2.44 -15.31
C GLU A 75 -3.90 -3.16 -16.43
N CYS A 76 -2.66 -2.73 -16.70
CA CYS A 76 -1.75 -3.34 -17.66
C CYS A 76 -0.36 -3.45 -17.03
N GLU A 77 -0.14 -4.47 -16.21
CA GLU A 77 1.09 -4.65 -15.42
C GLU A 77 2.36 -4.62 -16.29
N ASP A 78 2.33 -5.25 -17.47
CA ASP A 78 3.49 -5.28 -18.37
C ASP A 78 3.81 -3.90 -18.95
N VAL A 79 2.78 -3.13 -19.31
CA VAL A 79 2.94 -1.74 -19.78
C VAL A 79 3.50 -0.86 -18.67
N GLU A 80 3.00 -1.01 -17.44
CA GLU A 80 3.50 -0.24 -16.30
C GLU A 80 4.95 -0.59 -15.94
N LYS A 81 5.36 -1.86 -16.04
CA LYS A 81 6.76 -2.29 -15.85
C LYS A 81 7.68 -1.68 -16.90
N LEU A 82 7.32 -1.77 -18.18
CA LEU A 82 8.10 -1.17 -19.27
C LEU A 82 8.22 0.35 -19.11
N LEU A 83 7.11 1.00 -18.73
CA LEU A 83 7.06 2.43 -18.48
C LEU A 83 7.94 2.83 -17.30
N TYR A 84 7.93 2.07 -16.20
CA TYR A 84 8.77 2.31 -15.03
C TYR A 84 10.27 2.24 -15.36
N VAL A 85 10.71 1.21 -16.09
CA VAL A 85 12.11 1.06 -16.51
C VAL A 85 12.54 2.23 -17.39
N TRP A 86 11.71 2.60 -18.37
CA TRP A 86 12.00 3.74 -19.25
C TRP A 86 12.03 5.06 -18.47
N PHE A 87 11.06 5.31 -17.60
CA PHE A 87 10.95 6.52 -16.79
C PHE A 87 12.16 6.68 -15.88
N SER A 88 12.57 5.61 -15.19
CA SER A 88 13.76 5.58 -14.34
C SER A 88 15.02 5.94 -15.13
N SER A 89 15.20 5.33 -16.31
CA SER A 89 16.35 5.66 -17.18
C SER A 89 16.36 7.12 -17.64
N MET A 90 15.19 7.73 -17.85
CA MET A 90 15.11 9.15 -18.24
C MET A 90 15.38 10.08 -17.06
N GLN A 91 14.97 9.71 -15.85
CA GLN A 91 15.32 10.44 -14.63
C GLN A 91 16.82 10.40 -14.34
N GLU A 92 17.47 9.25 -14.49
CA GLU A 92 18.92 9.11 -14.38
C GLU A 92 19.68 10.03 -15.36
N ARG A 93 19.09 10.27 -16.53
CA ARG A 93 19.61 11.17 -17.56
C ARG A 93 19.23 12.64 -17.33
N ASN A 94 18.59 12.98 -16.21
CA ASN A 94 18.07 14.32 -15.89
C ASN A 94 17.15 14.91 -16.97
N VAL A 95 16.40 14.06 -17.68
CA VAL A 95 15.44 14.51 -18.69
C VAL A 95 14.15 14.93 -18.00
N THR A 96 13.66 16.15 -18.29
CA THR A 96 12.34 16.59 -17.82
C THR A 96 11.24 15.81 -18.53
N LEU A 97 10.50 15.02 -17.76
CA LEU A 97 9.38 14.23 -18.27
C LEU A 97 8.08 14.96 -18.03
N THR A 98 7.40 15.33 -19.12
CA THR A 98 6.05 15.89 -19.06
C THR A 98 5.01 14.78 -19.11
N ASP A 99 3.83 15.04 -18.56
CA ASP A 99 2.71 14.09 -18.56
C ASP A 99 2.34 13.60 -19.97
N ALA A 100 2.39 14.51 -20.96
CA ALA A 100 2.16 14.17 -22.36
C ALA A 100 3.20 13.17 -22.92
N LEU A 101 4.47 13.32 -22.55
CA LEU A 101 5.54 12.44 -23.01
C LEU A 101 5.39 11.03 -22.40
N VAL A 102 5.11 10.97 -21.10
CA VAL A 102 4.86 9.71 -20.38
C VAL A 102 3.63 9.01 -20.96
N THR A 103 2.54 9.75 -21.20
CA THR A 103 1.30 9.21 -21.80
C THR A 103 1.53 8.65 -23.21
N ASN A 104 2.26 9.38 -24.06
CA ASN A 104 2.58 8.90 -25.41
C ASN A 104 3.47 7.65 -25.37
N LYS A 105 4.43 7.60 -24.44
CA LYS A 105 5.27 6.41 -24.28
C LYS A 105 4.47 5.20 -23.80
N ALA A 106 3.55 5.40 -22.86
CA ALA A 106 2.66 4.35 -22.36
C ALA A 106 1.78 3.77 -23.48
N LYS A 107 1.20 4.61 -24.35
CA LYS A 107 0.45 4.17 -25.55
C LYS A 107 1.32 3.33 -26.48
N GLY A 108 2.57 3.75 -26.70
CA GLY A 108 3.53 2.99 -27.50
C GLY A 108 3.80 1.60 -26.92
N PHE A 109 4.00 1.49 -25.60
CA PHE A 109 4.17 0.19 -24.94
C PHE A 109 2.90 -0.66 -24.97
N TYR A 110 1.73 -0.05 -24.81
CA TYR A 110 0.45 -0.76 -24.92
C TYR A 110 0.32 -1.47 -26.27
N ASN A 111 0.58 -0.77 -27.37
CA ASN A 111 0.53 -1.34 -28.73
C ASN A 111 1.62 -2.38 -29.03
N LEU A 112 2.64 -2.51 -28.17
CA LEU A 112 3.70 -3.50 -28.31
C LEU A 112 3.40 -4.80 -27.57
N VAL A 113 2.60 -4.72 -26.51
CA VAL A 113 2.34 -5.85 -25.60
C VAL A 113 0.92 -6.42 -25.75
N ILE A 114 0.00 -5.65 -26.34
CA ILE A 114 -1.39 -6.03 -26.62
C ILE A 114 -1.65 -5.94 -28.11
#